data_AF-A0A7Y4TSM7-F1
#
_entry.id   AF-A0A7Y4TSM7-F1
#
_cell.length_a   1.000
_cell.length_b   1.000
_cell.length_c   1.000
_cell.angle_alpha   90.00
_cell.angle_beta   90.00
_cell.angle_gamma   90.00
#
_symmetry.space_group_name_H-M   'P 1'
#
loop_
_entity.id
_entity.type
_entity.pdbx_description
1 polymer ?
#
loop_
_entity_poly.entity_id
_entity_poly.type
_entity_poly.pdbx_seq_one_letter_code
_entity_poly.pdbx_strand_id
1 'polypeptide(L)' 'MSQVRVSESTHDVLRSLSRKEGKPMQDILDEAVEEYRRKAFLEGLSLDFEVLRANVEIGKEDEEEAALWDASLMDGLEDE' A
#
# COMPACT_ATOMS: atom_id res chain seq x y z
N MET A 1 14.69 -19.65 12.27
CA MET A 1 14.06 -19.94 10.97
C MET A 1 12.78 -20.72 11.25
N SER A 2 11.63 -20.12 10.92
CA SER A 2 10.33 -20.80 10.98
C SER A 2 9.97 -21.29 9.58
N GLN A 3 9.39 -22.48 9.46
CA GLN A 3 9.00 -23.05 8.17
C GLN A 3 7.50 -22.86 7.95
N VAL A 4 7.12 -22.28 6.80
CA VAL A 4 5.71 -22.16 6.38
C VAL A 4 5.44 -23.22 5.32
N ARG A 5 4.31 -23.95 5.46
CA ARG A 5 3.87 -24.90 4.43
C ARG A 5 3.12 -24.15 3.34
N VAL A 6 3.49 -24.40 2.09
CA VAL A 6 2.84 -23.88 0.89
C VAL A 6 2.47 -25.03 -0.05
N SER A 7 1.62 -24.77 -1.04
CA SER A 7 1.37 -25.73 -2.11
C SER A 7 2.63 -25.97 -2.94
N GLU A 8 2.67 -27.12 -3.63
CA GLU A 8 3.75 -27.45 -4.57
C GLU A 8 3.86 -26.40 -5.68
N SER A 9 2.72 -25.94 -6.21
CA SER A 9 2.68 -24.88 -7.23
C SER A 9 3.31 -23.56 -6.76
N THR A 10 3.02 -23.12 -5.53
CA THR A 10 3.61 -21.89 -4.98
C THR A 10 5.11 -22.05 -4.77
N HIS A 11 5.54 -23.21 -4.29
CA HIS A 11 6.96 -23.51 -4.12
C HIS A 11 7.72 -23.47 -5.47
N ASP A 12 7.13 -24.02 -6.54
CA ASP A 12 7.73 -23.98 -7.88
C ASP A 12 7.83 -22.56 -8.44
N VAL A 13 6.83 -21.71 -8.19
CA VAL A 13 6.87 -20.29 -8.54
C VAL A 13 8.00 -19.58 -7.79
N LEU A 14 8.10 -19.75 -6.47
CA LEU A 14 9.18 -19.16 -5.66
C LEU A 14 10.55 -19.61 -6.15
N ARG A 15 10.72 -20.90 -6.48
CA ARG A 15 11.96 -21.44 -7.03
C ARG A 15 12.30 -20.83 -8.38
N SER A 16 11.32 -20.62 -9.26
CA SER A 16 11.52 -19.97 -10.57
C SER A 16 11.97 -18.52 -10.42
N LEU A 17 11.28 -17.75 -9.56
CA LEU A 17 11.62 -16.36 -9.26
C LEU A 17 13.01 -16.24 -8.64
N SER A 18 13.35 -17.11 -7.69
CA SER A 18 14.66 -17.17 -7.05
C SER A 18 15.79 -17.34 -8.07
N ARG A 19 15.62 -18.24 -9.04
CA ARG A 19 16.60 -18.43 -10.12
C ARG A 19 16.71 -17.23 -11.06
N LYS A 20 15.57 -16.60 -11.35
CA LYS A 20 15.50 -15.45 -12.26
C LYS A 20 16.14 -14.20 -11.64
N GLU A 21 15.93 -13.97 -10.36
CA GLU A 21 16.34 -12.75 -9.66
C GLU A 21 17.65 -12.90 -8.87
N GLY A 22 18.14 -14.13 -8.72
CA GLY A 22 19.35 -14.42 -7.94
C GLY A 22 19.17 -14.22 -6.43
N LYS A 23 17.92 -14.15 -5.95
CA LYS A 23 17.56 -13.98 -4.54
C LYS A 23 17.14 -15.30 -3.89
N PRO A 24 17.35 -15.49 -2.57
CA PRO A 24 16.74 -16.58 -1.82
C PRO A 24 15.22 -16.61 -1.96
N MET A 25 14.61 -17.81 -2.00
CA MET A 25 13.14 -17.95 -2.05
C MET A 25 12.46 -17.31 -0.83
N GLN A 26 13.15 -17.25 0.31
CA GLN A 26 12.63 -16.61 1.52
C GLN A 26 12.53 -15.10 1.34
N ASP A 27 13.56 -14.44 0.82
CA ASP A 27 13.55 -12.99 0.56
C ASP A 27 12.43 -12.62 -0.42
N ILE A 28 12.20 -13.44 -1.45
CA ILE A 28 11.08 -13.25 -2.40
C ILE A 28 9.73 -13.42 -1.70
N LEU A 29 9.61 -14.42 -0.82
CA LEU A 29 8.38 -14.62 -0.05
C LEU A 29 8.11 -13.45 0.89
N ASP A 30 9.14 -12.94 1.57
CA ASP A 30 9.05 -11.80 2.46
C ASP A 30 8.64 -10.54 1.67
N GLU A 31 9.27 -10.28 0.52
CA GLU A 31 8.89 -9.18 -0.38
C GLU A 31 7.43 -9.28 -0.86
N ALA A 32 6.98 -10.48 -1.24
CA ALA A 32 5.61 -10.71 -1.70
C ALA A 32 4.56 -10.51 -0.59
N VAL A 33 4.87 -10.93 0.64
CA VAL A 33 4.01 -10.71 1.81
C VAL A 33 3.93 -9.22 2.14
N GLU A 34 5.05 -8.51 2.08
CA GLU A 34 5.10 -7.06 2.29
C GLU A 34 4.28 -6.30 1.25
N GLU A 35 4.37 -6.70 -0.02
CA GLU A 35 3.56 -6.12 -1.09
C GLU A 35 2.07 -6.37 -0.87
N TYR A 36 1.69 -7.59 -0.53
CA TYR A 36 0.29 -7.93 -0.22
C TYR A 36 -0.23 -7.13 0.99
N ARG A 37 0.57 -6.98 2.05
CA ARG A 37 0.20 -6.18 3.22
C ARG A 37 -0.05 -4.72 2.84
N ARG A 38 0.83 -4.10 2.07
CA ARG A 38 0.67 -2.70 1.61
C ARG A 38 -0.60 -2.55 0.76
N LYS A 39 -0.84 -3.50 -0.15
CA LYS A 39 -2.05 -3.50 -0.97
C LYS A 39 -3.32 -3.59 -0.12
N ALA A 40 -3.39 -4.56 0.80
CA ALA A 40 -4.55 -4.74 1.66
C ALA A 40 -4.81 -3.51 2.55
N PHE A 41 -3.75 -2.86 3.03
CA PHE A 41 -3.86 -1.60 3.78
C PHE A 41 -4.49 -0.48 2.93
N LEU A 42 -4.00 -0.28 1.71
CA LEU A 42 -4.51 0.76 0.82
C LEU A 42 -5.94 0.47 0.35
N GLU A 43 -6.31 -0.79 0.15
CA GLU A 43 -7.70 -1.18 -0.16
C GLU A 43 -8.65 -0.85 1.00
N GLY A 44 -8.23 -1.11 2.25
CA GLY A 44 -9.00 -0.71 3.43
C GLY A 44 -9.15 0.81 3.54
N LEU A 45 -8.05 1.53 3.39
CA LEU A 45 -8.05 3.00 3.41
C LEU A 45 -8.96 3.58 2.32
N SER A 46 -8.91 3.04 1.10
CA SER A 46 -9.77 3.48 -0.01
C SER A 46 -11.25 3.31 0.34
N LEU A 47 -11.62 2.18 0.97
CA LEU A 47 -12.99 1.93 1.39
C LEU A 47 -13.44 2.92 2.48
N ASP A 48 -12.57 3.22 3.44
CA ASP A 48 -12.85 4.21 4.48
C ASP A 48 -13.09 5.61 3.88
N PHE A 49 -12.29 6.01 2.89
CA PHE A 49 -12.51 7.26 2.15
C PHE A 49 -13.77 7.26 1.27
N GLU A 50 -14.21 6.10 0.78
CA GLU A 50 -15.50 5.99 0.08
C GLU A 50 -16.67 6.21 1.05
N VAL A 51 -16.60 5.62 2.25
CA VAL A 51 -17.60 5.82 3.32
C VAL A 51 -17.62 7.29 3.75
N LEU A 52 -16.45 7.91 3.91
CA LEU A 52 -16.28 9.31 4.25
C LEU A 52 -16.97 10.23 3.24
N ARG A 53 -16.67 10.04 1.95
CA ARG A 53 -17.28 10.82 0.85
C ARG A 53 -18.78 10.60 0.70
N ALA A 54 -19.27 9.40 1.02
CA ALA A 54 -20.70 9.11 1.01
C ALA A 54 -21.45 9.79 2.18
N ASN A 55 -20.75 10.19 3.24
CA ASN A 55 -21.32 10.87 4.38
C ASN A 55 -21.14 12.39 4.30
N VAL A 56 -22.17 13.07 3.79
CA VAL A 56 -22.18 14.51 3.50
C VAL A 56 -21.91 15.40 4.73
N GLU A 57 -22.20 14.95 5.95
CA GLU A 57 -21.87 15.73 7.15
C GLU A 57 -20.39 15.65 7.51
N ILE A 58 -19.78 14.46 7.46
CA ILE A 58 -18.37 14.28 7.80
C ILE A 58 -17.47 14.86 6.71
N GLY A 59 -17.79 14.60 5.43
CA GLY A 59 -16.99 15.09 4.31
C GLY A 59 -16.90 16.63 4.22
N LYS A 60 -17.86 17.37 4.79
CA LYS A 60 -17.79 18.84 4.83
C LYS A 60 -16.71 19.36 5.78
N GLU A 61 -16.56 18.74 6.95
CA GLU A 61 -15.52 19.12 7.92
C GLU A 61 -14.13 18.83 7.34
N ASP A 62 -13.97 17.68 6.68
CA ASP A 62 -12.72 17.31 6.01
C ASP A 62 -12.39 18.24 4.82
N GLU A 63 -13.38 18.63 4.01
CA GLU A 63 -13.19 19.57 2.90
C GLU A 63 -12.85 20.99 3.39
N GLU A 64 -13.49 21.45 4.46
CA GLU A 64 -13.18 22.74 5.09
C GLU A 64 -11.78 22.74 5.69
N GLU A 65 -11.36 21.64 6.32
CA GLU A 65 -9.99 21.49 6.81
C GLU A 65 -9.00 21.50 5.64
N ALA A 66 -9.20 20.67 4.60
CA ALA A 66 -8.32 20.61 3.43
C ALA A 66 -8.16 21.98 2.75
N ALA A 67 -9.23 22.75 2.64
CA ALA A 67 -9.20 24.11 2.09
C ALA A 67 -8.34 25.09 2.92
N LEU A 68 -8.25 24.89 4.25
CA LEU A 68 -7.34 25.67 5.09
C LEU A 68 -5.87 25.31 4.82
N TRP A 69 -5.58 24.03 4.58
CA TRP A 69 -4.23 23.57 4.25
C TRP A 69 -3.79 23.96 2.84
N ASP A 70 -4.71 24.07 1.88
CA ASP A 70 -4.43 24.52 0.51
C ASP A 70 -3.79 25.92 0.47
N ALA A 71 -4.02 26.78 1.48
CA ALA A 71 -3.36 28.08 1.59
C ALA A 71 -1.82 27.99 1.68
N SER A 72 -1.29 26.85 2.15
CA SER A 72 0.15 26.57 2.27
C SER A 72 0.74 25.81 1.07
N LEU A 73 -0.06 25.50 0.04
CA LEU A 73 0.36 24.65 -1.08
C LEU A 73 1.56 25.21 -1.86
N MET A 74 1.69 26.53 -1.92
CA MET A 74 2.77 27.22 -2.65
C MET A 74 3.98 27.55 -1.78
N ASP A 75 3.93 27.26 -0.47
CA ASP A 75 5.01 27.61 0.45
C ASP A 75 6.30 26.85 0.07
N GLY A 76 7.38 27.59 -0.19
CA GLY A 76 8.68 27.03 -0.57
C GLY A 76 8.81 26.57 -2.03
N LEU A 77 7.81 26.85 -2.88
CA LEU A 77 7.85 26.61 -4.33
C LEU A 77 8.17 27.88 -5.14
N GLU A 78 8.87 28.86 -4.55
CA GLU A 78 9.31 30.07 -5.25
C GLU A 78 10.21 29.68 -6.45
N ASP A 79 9.85 30.15 -7.65
CA ASP A 79 10.63 29.96 -8.87
C ASP A 79 12.06 30.50 -8.68
N GLU A 80 13.09 29.70 -8.97
CA GLU A 80 14.46 30.19 -9.18
C GLU A 80 14.57 31.07 -10.44
#